data_AF-A7HMA2-F1
#
_entry.id   AF-A7HMA2-F1
#
_cell.length_a   1.000
_cell.length_b   1.000
_cell.length_c   1.000
_cell.angle_alpha   90.00
_cell.angle_beta   90.00
_cell.angle_gamma   90.00
#
_symmetry.space_group_name_H-M   'P 1'
#
loop_
_entity.id
_entity.type
_entity.pdbx_description
1 polymer ?
#
loop_
_entity_poly.entity_id
_entity_poly.type
_entity_poly.pdbx_seq_one_letter_code
_entity_poly.pdbx_strand_id
1 'polypeptide(L)'
;MKKVFGFLFVTVLIVLSFAQTVQILVKPIDASLPDSLFKSTGSKTFNIQYLKLFSDNEAKAYIIKAWYFQPSSVTSGVFKFKVRLVDEKNKKEYVYEFQGIKDKSYFRLKPVFVLCPSSMKIFINNELIPEEKTKSEEIILPVQTGDLGGAVMKVLQRAGSGYREISENDFASKDEEIFIQIIAGTFPTGGYRLELNEPDIVFPITGKRGKITITGKFYRPGKGDMVTQAFTTPSKTISLGKLPVGEYDIYVNIEDLGEFISTLKVK
;
A
#
# COMPACT_ATOMS: atom_id res chain seq x y z
N MET A 1 7.89 -64.85 -16.66
CA MET A 1 9.13 -64.18 -16.25
C MET A 1 9.42 -63.12 -17.29
N LYS A 2 9.08 -61.86 -17.02
CA LYS A 2 9.89 -60.82 -16.34
C LYS A 2 10.65 -59.96 -17.36
N LYS A 3 10.17 -58.71 -17.45
CA LYS A 3 10.93 -57.45 -17.51
C LYS A 3 11.80 -57.24 -18.76
N VAL A 4 11.41 -56.31 -19.61
CA VAL A 4 12.06 -55.00 -19.84
C VAL A 4 11.27 -54.31 -20.96
N PHE A 5 10.34 -53.44 -20.60
CA PHE A 5 9.99 -52.27 -21.42
C PHE A 5 9.73 -51.15 -20.42
N GLY A 6 10.82 -50.52 -20.04
CA GLY A 6 10.79 -49.38 -19.16
C GLY A 6 10.29 -48.14 -19.90
N PHE A 7 9.75 -47.25 -19.08
CA PHE A 7 10.28 -45.88 -19.05
C PHE A 7 10.04 -45.02 -20.29
N LEU A 8 8.78 -44.92 -20.73
CA LEU A 8 8.30 -43.71 -21.40
C LEU A 8 6.77 -43.70 -21.27
N PHE A 9 6.15 -42.54 -21.03
CA PHE A 9 4.71 -42.39 -20.79
C PHE A 9 4.17 -42.74 -19.39
N VAL A 10 4.98 -42.57 -18.35
CA VAL A 10 4.49 -42.12 -17.02
C VAL A 10 4.89 -40.64 -16.80
N THR A 11 5.12 -39.93 -17.90
CA THR A 11 5.39 -38.48 -17.99
C THR A 11 4.22 -37.78 -18.67
N VAL A 12 3.01 -38.20 -18.34
CA VAL A 12 1.91 -37.25 -18.23
C VAL A 12 1.73 -37.15 -16.71
N LEU A 13 2.66 -36.53 -15.97
CA LEU A 13 2.63 -35.08 -15.78
C LEU A 13 1.34 -34.46 -16.35
N ILE A 14 0.20 -34.93 -15.83
CA ILE A 14 -0.87 -34.02 -15.47
C ILE A 14 -0.19 -33.12 -14.45
N VAL A 15 0.48 -32.10 -14.99
CA VAL A 15 0.67 -30.81 -14.37
C VAL A 15 -0.70 -30.52 -13.81
N LEU A 16 -0.86 -30.81 -12.51
CA LEU A 16 -1.81 -30.12 -11.68
C LEU A 16 -1.46 -28.66 -11.94
N SER A 17 -2.17 -28.08 -12.91
CA SER A 17 -2.36 -26.67 -13.01
C SER A 17 -2.97 -26.30 -11.67
N PHE A 18 -2.12 -26.05 -10.68
CA PHE A 18 -2.39 -25.12 -9.61
C PHE A 18 -2.58 -23.78 -10.31
N ALA A 19 -3.72 -23.64 -11.01
CA ALA A 19 -4.38 -22.37 -11.07
C ALA A 19 -4.58 -22.04 -9.60
N GLN A 20 -3.70 -21.20 -9.05
CA GLN A 20 -3.93 -20.57 -7.78
C GLN A 20 -5.31 -19.95 -7.92
N THR A 21 -6.31 -20.61 -7.34
CA THR A 21 -7.66 -20.11 -7.26
C THR A 21 -7.53 -18.87 -6.41
N VAL A 22 -7.51 -17.73 -7.09
CA VAL A 22 -7.74 -16.43 -6.50
C VAL A 22 -8.83 -16.58 -5.45
N GLN A 23 -8.48 -16.44 -4.18
CA GLN A 23 -9.44 -16.59 -3.08
C GLN A 23 -10.25 -15.31 -3.00
N ILE A 24 -11.33 -15.25 -3.76
CA ILE A 24 -12.37 -14.26 -3.54
C ILE A 24 -13.15 -14.70 -2.30
N LEU A 25 -13.19 -13.84 -1.29
CA LEU A 25 -14.03 -14.05 -0.11
C LEU A 25 -14.92 -12.84 0.10
N VAL A 26 -16.24 -13.05 0.01
CA VAL A 26 -17.25 -12.02 0.27
C VAL A 26 -18.21 -12.57 1.31
N LYS A 27 -18.20 -11.99 2.51
CA LYS A 27 -19.02 -12.47 3.65
C LYS A 27 -19.56 -11.31 4.48
N PRO A 28 -20.82 -11.39 4.94
CA PRO A 28 -21.32 -10.43 5.92
C PRO A 28 -20.53 -10.61 7.23
N ILE A 29 -20.32 -9.51 7.95
CA ILE A 29 -19.71 -9.52 9.27
C ILE A 29 -20.67 -8.87 10.28
N ASP A 30 -20.75 -9.46 11.47
CA ASP A 30 -21.53 -8.93 12.59
C ASP A 30 -20.65 -8.10 13.54
N ALA A 31 -19.85 -7.20 12.96
CA ALA A 31 -19.00 -6.28 13.70
C ALA A 31 -19.54 -4.84 13.61
N SER A 32 -19.63 -4.18 14.76
CA SER A 32 -19.92 -2.75 14.84
C SER A 32 -18.60 -1.99 14.90
N LEU A 33 -18.29 -1.23 13.85
CA LEU A 33 -17.07 -0.43 13.74
C LEU A 33 -17.44 1.07 13.74
N PRO A 34 -16.65 1.93 14.42
CA PRO A 34 -16.89 3.37 14.43
C PRO A 34 -16.97 3.97 13.02
N ASP A 35 -17.96 4.82 12.79
CA ASP A 35 -18.18 5.46 11.48
C ASP A 35 -16.99 6.34 11.06
N SER A 36 -16.22 6.86 12.01
CA SER A 36 -15.01 7.66 11.77
C SER A 36 -13.90 6.91 11.02
N LEU A 37 -13.94 5.57 11.02
CA LEU A 37 -12.99 4.74 10.28
C LEU A 37 -13.35 4.61 8.78
N PHE A 38 -14.60 4.91 8.42
CA PHE A 38 -15.09 4.70 7.07
C PHE A 38 -14.97 5.96 6.24
N LYS A 39 -14.49 5.79 5.01
CA LYS A 39 -14.66 6.80 3.95
C LYS A 39 -16.00 6.57 3.28
N SER A 40 -16.50 7.60 2.61
CA SER A 40 -17.81 7.56 1.96
C SER A 40 -17.74 8.00 0.50
N THR A 41 -18.56 7.38 -0.33
CA THR A 41 -18.74 7.69 -1.75
C THR A 41 -20.21 7.47 -2.16
N GLY A 42 -20.60 7.99 -3.31
CA GLY A 42 -21.96 7.87 -3.85
C GLY A 42 -22.71 9.20 -3.92
N SER A 43 -24.04 9.12 -3.86
CA SER A 43 -24.98 10.23 -4.07
C SER A 43 -25.81 10.52 -2.81
N LYS A 44 -26.70 11.52 -2.92
CA LYS A 44 -27.65 11.88 -1.85
C LYS A 44 -28.67 10.78 -1.54
N THR A 45 -28.94 9.90 -2.50
CA THR A 45 -29.94 8.83 -2.38
C THR A 45 -29.31 7.44 -2.22
N PHE A 46 -28.00 7.32 -2.42
CA PHE A 46 -27.29 6.06 -2.27
C PHE A 46 -25.85 6.32 -1.82
N ASN A 47 -25.46 5.78 -0.68
CA ASN A 47 -24.15 6.01 -0.11
C ASN A 47 -23.47 4.70 0.22
N ILE A 48 -22.19 4.62 -0.10
CA ILE A 48 -21.32 3.52 0.26
C ILE A 48 -20.31 4.05 1.26
N GLN A 49 -20.13 3.31 2.34
CA GLN A 49 -19.11 3.53 3.34
C GLN A 49 -18.15 2.35 3.30
N TYR A 50 -16.85 2.63 3.15
CA TYR A 50 -15.84 1.60 3.02
C TYR A 50 -14.63 1.90 3.90
N LEU A 51 -14.06 0.83 4.45
CA LEU A 51 -12.81 0.83 5.21
C LEU A 51 -11.86 -0.12 4.49
N LYS A 52 -10.76 0.40 3.97
CA LYS A 52 -9.67 -0.40 3.42
C LYS A 52 -8.89 -1.04 4.58
N LEU A 53 -8.79 -2.36 4.58
CA LEU A 53 -8.02 -3.10 5.58
C LEU A 53 -6.55 -3.23 5.16
N PHE A 54 -6.34 -3.64 3.91
CA PHE A 54 -5.02 -3.68 3.28
C PHE A 54 -5.15 -3.68 1.75
N SER A 55 -4.05 -3.39 1.06
CA SER A 55 -3.90 -3.64 -0.37
C SER A 55 -2.43 -3.72 -0.71
N ASP A 56 -2.02 -4.89 -1.20
CA ASP A 56 -0.69 -5.17 -1.72
C ASP A 56 -0.77 -5.42 -3.25
N ASN A 57 0.31 -5.94 -3.83
CA ASN A 57 0.40 -6.21 -5.26
C ASN A 57 -0.48 -7.40 -5.71
N GLU A 58 -0.86 -8.29 -4.80
CA GLU A 58 -1.59 -9.52 -5.09
C GLU A 58 -3.07 -9.39 -4.75
N ALA A 59 -3.39 -8.86 -3.58
CA ALA A 59 -4.73 -8.84 -3.01
C ALA A 59 -5.06 -7.51 -2.30
N LYS A 60 -6.36 -7.28 -2.11
CA LYS A 60 -6.89 -6.19 -1.32
C LYS A 60 -8.12 -6.63 -0.53
N ALA A 61 -8.28 -6.05 0.66
CA ALA A 61 -9.42 -6.31 1.50
C ALA A 61 -10.10 -5.03 2.01
N TYR A 62 -11.42 -5.08 2.07
CA TYR A 62 -12.28 -3.99 2.50
C TYR A 62 -13.39 -4.49 3.41
N ILE A 63 -13.84 -3.61 4.31
CA ILE A 63 -15.14 -3.71 4.96
C ILE A 63 -16.05 -2.66 4.34
N ILE A 64 -17.20 -3.09 3.83
CA ILE A 64 -18.11 -2.23 3.07
C ILE A 64 -19.51 -2.29 3.69
N LYS A 65 -20.10 -1.13 3.95
CA LYS A 65 -21.52 -0.99 4.26
C LYS A 65 -22.12 0.07 3.36
N ALA A 66 -23.42 0.07 3.17
CA ALA A 66 -24.08 0.99 2.27
C ALA A 66 -25.51 1.27 2.72
N TRP A 67 -26.08 2.37 2.24
CA TRP A 67 -27.50 2.63 2.40
C TRP A 67 -28.11 3.20 1.13
N TYR A 68 -29.39 2.92 0.93
CA TYR A 68 -30.21 3.42 -0.16
C TYR A 68 -31.45 4.11 0.42
N PHE A 69 -31.70 5.35 0.04
CA PHE A 69 -32.88 6.09 0.47
C PHE A 69 -34.11 5.64 -0.32
N GLN A 70 -35.14 5.22 0.41
CA GLN A 70 -36.48 4.98 -0.13
C GLN A 70 -37.52 5.60 0.82
N PRO A 71 -38.27 6.63 0.36
CA PRO A 71 -39.34 7.25 1.13
C PRO A 71 -40.32 6.23 1.69
N SER A 72 -40.79 6.47 2.92
CA SER A 72 -41.69 5.55 3.62
C SER A 72 -43.08 5.44 3.00
N SER A 73 -43.44 6.34 2.07
CA SER A 73 -44.67 6.30 1.28
C SER A 73 -44.66 5.26 0.15
N VAL A 74 -43.50 4.66 -0.14
CA VAL A 74 -43.34 3.64 -1.19
C VAL A 74 -43.39 2.25 -0.57
N THR A 75 -44.47 1.50 -0.85
CA THR A 75 -44.76 0.16 -0.30
C THR A 75 -43.60 -0.83 -0.50
N SER A 76 -43.25 -1.50 0.60
CA SER A 76 -42.45 -2.73 0.82
C SER A 76 -41.82 -3.42 -0.41
N GLY A 77 -40.80 -2.80 -1.01
CA GLY A 77 -39.88 -3.49 -1.91
C GLY A 77 -38.76 -4.18 -1.13
N VAL A 78 -38.34 -5.38 -1.55
CA VAL A 78 -37.06 -5.95 -1.09
C VAL A 78 -35.95 -5.30 -1.91
N PHE A 79 -35.16 -4.41 -1.30
CA PHE A 79 -33.97 -3.88 -1.95
C PHE A 79 -32.81 -4.86 -1.79
N LYS A 80 -32.13 -5.19 -2.89
CA LYS A 80 -30.93 -6.01 -2.87
C LYS A 80 -29.71 -5.16 -3.22
N PHE A 81 -28.67 -5.28 -2.40
CA PHE A 81 -27.35 -4.76 -2.72
C PHE A 81 -26.55 -5.82 -3.47
N LYS A 82 -25.85 -5.42 -4.53
CA LYS A 82 -24.96 -6.29 -5.29
C LYS A 82 -23.52 -5.85 -5.09
N VAL A 83 -22.71 -6.67 -4.42
CA VAL A 83 -21.25 -6.52 -4.40
C VAL A 83 -20.72 -7.16 -5.67
N ARG A 84 -20.17 -6.38 -6.58
CA ARG A 84 -19.65 -6.86 -7.88
C ARG A 84 -18.14 -6.68 -7.91
N LEU A 85 -17.43 -7.74 -8.26
CA LEU A 85 -16.00 -7.74 -8.45
C LEU A 85 -15.73 -7.94 -9.94
N VAL A 86 -15.13 -6.94 -10.58
CA VAL A 86 -14.92 -6.92 -12.03
C VAL A 86 -13.44 -7.03 -12.32
N ASP A 87 -13.06 -8.09 -13.03
CA ASP A 87 -11.74 -8.28 -13.63
C ASP A 87 -11.80 -7.85 -15.10
N GLU A 88 -11.32 -6.64 -15.36
CA GLU A 88 -11.32 -6.07 -16.72
C GLU A 88 -10.38 -6.82 -17.67
N LYS A 89 -9.28 -7.39 -17.16
CA LYS A 89 -8.28 -8.08 -17.99
C LYS A 89 -8.82 -9.40 -18.50
N ASN A 90 -9.43 -10.17 -17.60
CA ASN A 90 -9.97 -11.48 -17.93
C ASN A 90 -11.46 -11.45 -18.36
N LYS A 91 -12.07 -10.25 -18.38
CA LYS A 91 -13.51 -10.04 -18.65
C LYS A 91 -14.40 -10.92 -17.77
N LYS A 92 -14.03 -11.08 -16.50
CA LYS A 92 -14.79 -11.87 -15.52
C LYS A 92 -15.48 -10.94 -14.53
N GLU A 93 -16.68 -11.33 -14.13
CA GLU A 93 -17.46 -10.63 -13.11
C GLU A 93 -17.96 -11.64 -12.07
N TYR A 94 -17.81 -11.28 -10.79
CA TYR A 94 -18.34 -12.04 -9.66
C TYR A 94 -19.34 -11.18 -8.91
N VAL A 95 -20.57 -11.69 -8.72
CA VAL A 95 -21.68 -10.93 -8.12
C VAL A 95 -22.18 -11.64 -6.86
N TYR A 96 -22.25 -10.89 -5.76
CA TYR A 96 -22.78 -11.35 -4.48
C TYR A 96 -23.96 -10.48 -4.09
N GLU A 97 -25.13 -11.09 -3.88
CA GLU A 97 -26.36 -10.39 -3.52
C GLU A 97 -26.61 -10.43 -2.00
N PHE A 98 -26.93 -9.28 -1.43
CA PHE A 98 -27.28 -9.11 -0.03
C PHE A 98 -28.65 -8.44 0.10
N GLN A 99 -29.49 -8.98 0.97
CA GLN A 99 -30.78 -8.37 1.26
C GLN A 99 -30.58 -7.13 2.14
N GLY A 100 -31.14 -6.00 1.71
CA GLY A 100 -31.14 -4.77 2.48
C GLY A 100 -32.08 -4.86 3.67
N ILE A 101 -31.62 -4.37 4.83
CA ILE A 101 -32.42 -4.26 6.05
C ILE A 101 -33.11 -2.89 6.05
N LYS A 102 -34.43 -2.87 6.12
CA LYS A 102 -35.21 -1.62 6.18
C LYS A 102 -35.01 -0.96 7.53
N ASP A 103 -34.57 0.29 7.53
CA ASP A 103 -34.47 1.18 8.68
C ASP A 103 -35.06 2.54 8.30
N LYS A 104 -36.28 2.82 8.78
CA LYS A 104 -37.06 4.04 8.45
C LYS A 104 -37.12 4.26 6.94
N SER A 105 -36.57 5.37 6.44
CA SER A 105 -36.56 5.73 5.02
C SER A 105 -35.34 5.20 4.27
N TYR A 106 -34.61 4.23 4.82
CA TYR A 106 -33.40 3.67 4.21
C TYR A 106 -33.43 2.14 4.16
N PHE A 107 -32.84 1.56 3.13
CA PHE A 107 -32.35 0.19 3.16
C PHE A 107 -30.87 0.23 3.50
N ARG A 108 -30.43 -0.61 4.42
CA ARG A 108 -29.03 -0.70 4.84
C ARG A 108 -28.44 -2.06 4.48
N LEU A 109 -27.24 -2.03 3.92
CA LEU A 109 -26.37 -3.19 3.79
C LEU A 109 -25.60 -3.35 5.09
N LYS A 110 -25.77 -4.50 5.77
CA LYS A 110 -24.88 -4.90 6.87
C LYS A 110 -23.42 -4.87 6.37
N PRO A 111 -22.43 -4.57 7.24
CA PRO A 111 -21.04 -4.64 6.85
C PRO A 111 -20.69 -5.97 6.18
N VAL A 112 -20.02 -5.89 5.03
CA VAL A 112 -19.54 -7.02 4.25
C VAL A 112 -18.02 -6.93 4.15
N PHE A 113 -17.35 -8.01 4.55
CA PHE A 113 -15.95 -8.21 4.28
C PHE A 113 -15.77 -8.69 2.83
N VAL A 114 -14.86 -8.04 2.11
CA VAL A 114 -14.49 -8.36 0.73
C VAL A 114 -12.99 -8.53 0.66
N LEU A 115 -12.53 -9.70 0.20
CA LEU A 115 -11.16 -10.01 -0.19
C LEU A 115 -11.17 -10.41 -1.66
N CYS A 116 -10.33 -9.76 -2.46
CA CYS A 116 -10.18 -10.04 -3.88
C CYS A 116 -8.77 -9.66 -4.36
N PRO A 117 -8.37 -10.06 -5.58
CA PRO A 117 -7.13 -9.57 -6.18
C PRO A 117 -7.06 -8.05 -6.23
N SER A 118 -5.83 -7.56 -6.12
CA SER A 118 -5.50 -6.13 -6.27
C SER A 118 -6.03 -5.56 -7.59
N SER A 119 -6.02 -6.36 -8.67
CA SER A 119 -6.46 -5.99 -10.01
C SER A 119 -7.96 -5.85 -10.23
N MET A 120 -8.81 -6.36 -9.32
CA MET A 120 -10.27 -6.36 -9.51
C MET A 120 -10.92 -5.07 -9.01
N LYS A 121 -11.83 -4.49 -9.78
CA LYS A 121 -12.62 -3.33 -9.33
C LYS A 121 -13.80 -3.79 -8.48
N ILE A 122 -14.08 -3.07 -7.39
CA ILE A 122 -15.18 -3.39 -6.47
C ILE A 122 -16.31 -2.37 -6.67
N PHE A 123 -17.51 -2.86 -6.97
CA PHE A 123 -18.71 -2.04 -7.09
C PHE A 123 -19.76 -2.47 -6.08
N ILE A 124 -20.54 -1.50 -5.59
CA ILE A 124 -21.83 -1.78 -4.97
C ILE A 124 -22.92 -1.27 -5.92
N ASN A 125 -23.72 -2.20 -6.46
CA ASN A 125 -24.62 -1.97 -7.57
C ASN A 125 -23.86 -1.43 -8.81
N ASN A 126 -23.96 -0.14 -9.10
CA ASN A 126 -23.28 0.50 -10.23
C ASN A 126 -22.22 1.51 -9.79
N GLU A 127 -22.05 1.73 -8.48
CA GLU A 127 -21.09 2.69 -7.95
C GLU A 127 -19.76 2.00 -7.64
N LEU A 128 -18.68 2.59 -8.15
CA LEU A 128 -17.31 2.13 -7.94
C LEU A 128 -16.82 2.56 -6.56
N ILE A 129 -16.18 1.65 -5.82
CA ILE A 129 -15.38 2.02 -4.65
C ILE A 129 -14.05 2.59 -5.17
N PRO A 130 -13.72 3.85 -4.86
CA PRO A 130 -12.48 4.46 -5.30
C PRO A 130 -11.28 3.62 -4.88
N GLU A 131 -10.40 3.33 -5.82
CA GLU A 131 -9.13 2.69 -5.50
C GLU A 131 -8.25 3.70 -4.78
N GLU A 132 -7.98 3.42 -3.52
CA GLU A 132 -6.93 4.13 -2.83
C GLU A 132 -5.61 3.58 -3.33
N LYS A 133 -4.89 4.38 -4.13
CA LYS A 133 -3.45 4.22 -4.26
C LYS A 133 -2.91 4.15 -2.84
N THR A 134 -2.44 2.98 -2.43
CA THR A 134 -1.67 2.87 -1.19
C THR A 134 -0.52 3.86 -1.41
N LYS A 135 -0.55 5.02 -0.72
CA LYS A 135 0.71 5.73 -0.47
C LYS A 135 1.59 4.63 0.10
N SER A 136 2.66 4.30 -0.60
CA SER A 136 3.68 3.32 -0.20
C SER A 136 3.72 3.28 1.32
N GLU A 137 3.46 2.11 1.91
CA GLU A 137 3.48 1.94 3.37
C GLU A 137 4.65 2.74 3.90
N GLU A 138 4.39 3.73 4.76
CA GLU A 138 5.49 4.52 5.32
C GLU A 138 6.37 3.53 6.08
N ILE A 139 7.52 3.22 5.51
CA ILE A 139 8.45 2.27 6.12
C ILE A 139 9.05 3.01 7.31
N ILE A 140 8.48 2.80 8.50
CA ILE A 140 9.01 3.36 9.74
C ILE A 140 10.17 2.47 10.16
N LEU A 141 11.38 2.93 9.86
CA LEU A 141 12.61 2.29 10.33
C LEU A 141 13.02 2.93 11.66
N PRO A 142 13.35 2.12 12.69
CA PRO A 142 13.78 2.65 13.97
C PRO A 142 15.08 3.45 13.78
N VAL A 143 15.07 4.67 14.31
CA VAL A 143 16.26 5.52 14.37
C VAL A 143 17.23 4.93 15.39
N GLN A 144 18.50 4.75 15.03
CA GLN A 144 19.49 4.17 15.94
C GLN A 144 20.08 5.25 16.86
N THR A 145 20.55 4.87 18.04
CA THR A 145 21.06 5.80 19.08
C THR A 145 22.24 6.67 18.60
N GLY A 146 22.93 6.28 17.53
CA GLY A 146 23.98 7.08 16.89
C GLY A 146 23.47 8.24 16.01
N ASP A 147 22.18 8.25 15.67
CA ASP A 147 21.54 9.20 14.74
C ASP A 147 20.97 10.44 15.46
N LEU A 148 21.33 10.63 16.73
CA LEU A 148 20.91 11.76 17.55
C LEU A 148 21.60 13.08 17.15
N GLY A 149 22.67 13.00 16.36
CA GLY A 149 23.45 14.15 15.89
C GLY A 149 23.01 14.63 14.52
N GLY A 150 22.32 15.78 14.48
CA GLY A 150 21.99 16.49 13.23
C GLY A 150 21.11 15.71 12.26
N ALA A 151 20.91 16.29 11.08
CA ALA A 151 20.18 15.62 10.01
C ALA A 151 21.13 14.66 9.27
N VAL A 152 20.67 13.43 9.02
CA VAL A 152 21.46 12.39 8.35
C VAL A 152 20.64 11.66 7.29
N MET A 153 21.33 11.21 6.24
CA MET A 153 20.78 10.32 5.21
C MET A 153 21.45 8.95 5.33
N LYS A 154 20.65 7.89 5.24
CA LYS A 154 21.11 6.50 5.17
C LYS A 154 20.61 5.82 3.91
N VAL A 155 21.50 5.08 3.26
CA VAL A 155 21.15 4.16 2.18
C VAL A 155 21.05 2.76 2.78
N LEU A 156 19.93 2.09 2.59
CA LEU A 156 19.64 0.81 3.23
C LEU A 156 19.26 -0.22 2.17
N GLN A 157 19.63 -1.48 2.38
CA GLN A 157 19.05 -2.60 1.63
C GLN A 157 18.26 -3.52 2.56
N ARG A 158 17.26 -4.21 2.01
CA ARG A 158 16.60 -5.33 2.68
C ARG A 158 17.62 -6.45 2.94
N ALA A 159 17.59 -7.01 4.15
CA ALA A 159 18.45 -8.10 4.56
C ALA A 159 17.67 -9.05 5.48
N GLY A 160 17.12 -10.13 4.91
CA GLY A 160 16.25 -11.05 5.64
C GLY A 160 14.99 -10.36 6.16
N SER A 161 14.76 -10.41 7.48
CA SER A 161 13.64 -9.73 8.14
C SER A 161 13.92 -8.26 8.51
N GLY A 162 15.14 -7.76 8.23
CA GLY A 162 15.56 -6.42 8.62
C GLY A 162 16.17 -5.62 7.48
N TYR A 163 16.98 -4.64 7.86
CA TYR A 163 17.64 -3.70 6.95
C TYR A 163 19.11 -3.58 7.31
N ARG A 164 19.92 -3.37 6.30
CA ARG A 164 21.37 -3.19 6.43
C ARG A 164 21.75 -1.86 5.79
N GLU A 165 22.46 -1.03 6.53
CA GLU A 165 23.03 0.20 5.99
C GLU A 165 24.16 -0.12 5.02
N ILE A 166 24.14 0.56 3.87
CA ILE A 166 25.15 0.46 2.83
C ILE A 166 26.07 1.67 2.99
N SER A 167 27.28 1.43 3.47
CA SER A 167 28.33 2.44 3.52
C SER A 167 28.88 2.73 2.11
N GLU A 168 29.52 3.89 1.91
CA GLU A 168 30.00 4.36 0.58
C GLU A 168 30.89 3.36 -0.19
N ASN A 169 31.60 2.47 0.51
CA ASN A 169 32.51 1.49 -0.09
C ASN A 169 31.89 0.10 -0.30
N ASP A 170 30.62 -0.07 0.04
CA ASP A 170 29.94 -1.36 -0.03
C ASP A 170 29.01 -1.47 -1.25
N PHE A 171 28.60 -2.69 -1.57
CA PHE A 171 27.73 -3.00 -2.70
C PHE A 171 26.33 -3.37 -2.22
N ALA A 172 25.35 -2.81 -2.90
CA ALA A 172 23.96 -3.24 -2.84
C ALA A 172 23.73 -4.44 -3.76
N SER A 173 22.87 -5.36 -3.36
CA SER A 173 22.42 -6.44 -4.25
C SER A 173 21.34 -5.93 -5.20
N LYS A 174 21.46 -6.28 -6.49
CA LYS A 174 20.42 -6.03 -7.50
C LYS A 174 19.09 -6.75 -7.22
N ASP A 175 19.13 -7.82 -6.42
CA ASP A 175 18.00 -8.69 -6.15
C ASP A 175 17.23 -8.25 -4.90
N GLU A 176 17.79 -7.33 -4.11
CA GLU A 176 17.22 -6.77 -2.88
C GLU A 176 16.62 -5.39 -3.10
N GLU A 177 15.65 -5.05 -2.25
CA GLU A 177 15.02 -3.74 -2.25
C GLU A 177 15.92 -2.70 -1.57
N ILE A 178 16.06 -1.53 -2.18
CA ILE A 178 16.87 -0.41 -1.68
C ILE A 178 15.97 0.69 -1.15
N PHE A 179 16.40 1.32 -0.06
CA PHE A 179 15.69 2.40 0.61
C PHE A 179 16.62 3.56 0.92
N ILE A 180 16.04 4.75 0.95
CA ILE A 180 16.68 5.96 1.49
C ILE A 180 15.91 6.37 2.73
N GLN A 181 16.61 6.45 3.86
CA GLN A 181 16.06 6.98 5.10
C GLN A 181 16.69 8.35 5.37
N ILE A 182 15.83 9.33 5.64
CA ILE A 182 16.23 10.64 6.12
C ILE A 182 15.78 10.77 7.57
N ILE A 183 16.71 11.19 8.42
CA ILE A 183 16.48 11.45 9.83
C ILE A 183 16.80 12.93 10.04
N ALA A 184 15.83 13.72 10.50
CA ALA A 184 16.00 15.17 10.66
C ALA A 184 16.80 15.55 11.93
N GLY A 185 17.10 14.57 12.79
CA GLY A 185 17.68 14.77 14.11
C GLY A 185 16.63 14.76 15.21
N THR A 186 17.07 14.92 16.46
CA THR A 186 16.20 14.85 17.64
C THR A 186 15.84 16.26 18.13
N PHE A 187 14.54 16.48 18.35
CA PHE A 187 13.98 17.76 18.77
C PHE A 187 13.29 17.63 20.13
N PRO A 188 13.32 18.67 20.98
CA PRO A 188 12.82 18.62 22.36
C PRO A 188 11.29 18.52 22.48
N THR A 189 10.56 18.79 21.40
CA THR A 189 9.10 18.73 21.35
C THR A 189 8.65 17.96 20.12
N GLY A 190 7.39 17.53 20.10
CA GLY A 190 6.72 17.10 18.87
C GLY A 190 6.35 18.27 17.96
N GLY A 191 5.62 17.95 16.89
CA GLY A 191 5.13 18.93 15.90
C GLY A 191 6.04 19.13 14.69
N TYR A 192 7.25 18.57 14.71
CA TYR A 192 8.13 18.51 13.54
C TYR A 192 7.67 17.42 12.57
N ARG A 193 7.75 17.69 11.27
CA ARG A 193 7.29 16.76 10.23
C ARG A 193 8.24 16.77 9.03
N LEU A 194 8.47 15.60 8.47
CA LEU A 194 9.27 15.43 7.26
C LEU A 194 8.40 14.85 6.15
N GLU A 195 8.37 15.51 4.99
CA GLU A 195 7.73 15.01 3.78
C GLU A 195 8.76 14.86 2.68
N LEU A 196 8.70 13.73 1.96
CA LEU A 196 9.51 13.46 0.78
C LEU A 196 8.58 13.20 -0.40
N ASN A 197 8.99 13.69 -1.57
CA ASN A 197 8.36 13.39 -2.84
C ASN A 197 8.83 12.03 -3.38
N GLU A 198 8.14 11.52 -4.39
CA GLU A 198 8.56 10.32 -5.11
C GLU A 198 9.94 10.51 -5.75
N PRO A 199 10.78 9.46 -5.78
CA PRO A 199 12.13 9.56 -6.32
C PRO A 199 12.07 9.62 -7.85
N ASP A 200 12.84 10.54 -8.43
CA ASP A 200 13.14 10.54 -9.86
C ASP A 200 14.41 9.71 -10.10
N ILE A 201 14.27 8.62 -10.86
CA ILE A 201 15.34 7.64 -11.07
C ILE A 201 15.67 7.55 -12.56
N VAL A 202 16.90 7.94 -12.89
CA VAL A 202 17.52 7.73 -14.20
C VAL A 202 18.47 6.54 -14.08
N PHE A 203 18.16 5.45 -14.77
CA PHE A 203 18.99 4.25 -14.72
C PHE A 203 20.33 4.42 -15.46
N PRO A 204 21.40 3.73 -15.01
CA PRO A 204 22.69 3.74 -15.67
C PRO A 204 22.58 3.16 -17.08
N ILE A 205 23.36 3.72 -17.99
CA ILE A 205 23.57 3.22 -19.34
C ILE A 205 25.08 3.02 -19.54
N THR A 206 25.49 2.19 -20.50
CA THR A 206 26.91 1.86 -20.71
C THR A 206 27.83 3.09 -20.68
N GLY A 207 28.72 3.13 -19.69
CA GLY A 207 29.69 4.22 -19.51
C GLY A 207 29.16 5.47 -18.77
N LYS A 208 27.92 5.47 -18.27
CA LYS A 208 27.35 6.57 -17.47
C LYS A 208 26.66 6.06 -16.21
N ARG A 209 26.87 6.78 -15.10
CA ARG A 209 26.18 6.53 -13.84
C ARG A 209 24.69 6.86 -13.96
N GLY A 210 23.87 6.12 -13.22
CA GLY A 210 22.49 6.49 -12.97
C GLY A 210 22.42 7.68 -12.02
N LYS A 211 21.24 8.28 -11.91
CA LYS A 211 20.98 9.40 -11.01
C LYS A 211 19.67 9.17 -10.28
N ILE A 212 19.68 9.32 -8.96
CA ILE A 212 18.49 9.28 -8.11
C ILE A 212 18.33 10.66 -7.49
N THR A 213 17.19 11.30 -7.71
CA THR A 213 16.88 12.62 -7.16
C THR A 213 15.64 12.53 -6.28
N ILE A 214 15.75 12.98 -5.03
CA ILE A 214 14.64 13.06 -4.09
C ILE A 214 14.52 14.49 -3.60
N THR A 215 13.30 15.01 -3.56
CA THR A 215 13.01 16.33 -3.00
C THR A 215 12.06 16.20 -1.83
N GLY A 216 12.10 17.15 -0.90
CA GLY A 216 11.22 17.14 0.25
C GLY A 216 11.14 18.47 0.97
N LYS A 217 10.35 18.49 2.05
CA LYS A 217 10.18 19.65 2.92
C LYS A 217 10.16 19.23 4.39
N PHE A 218 10.88 19.99 5.21
CA PHE A 218 10.87 19.85 6.65
C PHE A 218 10.04 20.96 7.30
N TYR A 219 9.03 20.56 8.08
CA TYR A 219 8.12 21.47 8.75
C TYR A 219 8.49 21.57 10.22
N ARG A 220 8.58 22.82 10.69
CA ARG A 220 8.77 23.16 12.10
C ARG A 220 7.45 23.66 12.67
N PRO A 221 7.12 23.32 13.93
CA PRO A 221 5.93 23.89 14.58
C PRO A 221 6.06 25.41 14.67
N GLY A 222 4.94 26.10 14.45
CA GLY A 222 4.84 27.55 14.57
C GLY A 222 4.84 28.03 16.01
N LYS A 223 5.04 29.35 16.20
CA LYS A 223 4.91 29.97 17.51
C LYS A 223 3.44 29.89 17.97
N GLY A 224 3.20 29.19 19.08
CA GLY A 224 1.87 29.02 19.66
C GLY A 224 1.14 27.73 19.26
N ASP A 225 1.75 26.90 18.40
CA ASP A 225 1.19 25.59 18.08
C ASP A 225 1.23 24.68 19.31
N MET A 226 0.15 23.91 19.50
CA MET A 226 0.15 22.86 20.52
C MET A 226 1.12 21.75 20.11
N VAL A 227 2.16 21.57 20.90
CA VAL A 227 3.17 20.51 20.70
C VAL A 227 3.12 19.52 21.85
N THR A 228 3.50 18.27 21.56
CA THR A 228 3.73 17.27 22.60
C THR A 228 5.05 17.55 23.32
N GLN A 229 5.04 17.39 24.65
CA GLN A 229 6.21 17.55 25.51
C GLN A 229 6.98 16.22 25.59
N ALA A 230 7.57 15.82 24.48
CA ALA A 230 8.42 14.65 24.37
C ALA A 230 9.46 14.88 23.27
N PHE A 231 10.65 14.31 23.46
CA PHE A 231 11.66 14.29 22.40
C PHE A 231 11.12 13.50 21.21
N THR A 232 11.22 14.10 20.02
CA THR A 232 10.82 13.43 18.78
C THR A 232 11.96 13.46 17.77
N THR A 233 12.01 12.41 16.95
CA THR A 233 13.04 12.26 15.92
C THR A 233 12.35 12.04 14.58
N PRO A 234 11.94 13.11 13.88
CA PRO A 234 11.25 13.01 12.61
C PRO A 234 12.12 12.30 11.59
N SER A 235 11.60 11.22 11.02
CA SER A 235 12.30 10.46 9.99
C SER A 235 11.33 10.03 8.90
N LYS A 236 11.84 9.89 7.68
CA LYS A 236 11.08 9.39 6.55
C LYS A 236 11.94 8.41 5.75
N THR A 237 11.36 7.28 5.39
CA THR A 237 11.98 6.29 4.51
C THR A 237 11.22 6.22 3.21
N ILE A 238 11.93 6.13 2.11
CA ILE A 238 11.36 5.91 0.77
C ILE A 238 12.01 4.68 0.14
N SER A 239 11.20 3.83 -0.49
CA SER A 239 11.69 2.70 -1.28
C SER A 239 12.06 3.17 -2.68
N LEU A 240 13.23 2.74 -3.14
CA LEU A 240 13.69 2.87 -4.52
C LEU A 240 13.37 1.60 -5.34
N GLY A 241 12.83 0.56 -4.69
CA GLY A 241 12.64 -0.75 -5.31
C GLY A 241 13.96 -1.50 -5.53
N LYS A 242 13.95 -2.42 -6.50
CA LYS A 242 15.14 -3.15 -6.94
C LYS A 242 15.81 -2.39 -8.07
N LEU A 243 17.08 -2.07 -7.92
CA LEU A 243 17.83 -1.29 -8.89
C LEU A 243 18.64 -2.19 -9.83
N PRO A 244 18.71 -1.88 -11.14
CA PRO A 244 19.66 -2.52 -12.04
C PRO A 244 21.11 -2.35 -11.61
N VAL A 245 21.97 -3.29 -12.02
CA VAL A 245 23.42 -3.24 -11.80
C VAL A 245 24.00 -1.95 -12.38
N GLY A 246 24.84 -1.29 -11.60
CA GLY A 246 25.51 -0.05 -12.00
C GLY A 246 25.82 0.86 -10.82
N GLU A 247 26.38 2.02 -11.12
CA GLU A 247 26.66 3.06 -10.13
C GLU A 247 25.62 4.18 -10.26
N TYR A 248 25.16 4.70 -9.13
CA TYR A 248 24.17 5.76 -9.04
C TYR A 248 24.69 6.90 -8.17
N ASP A 249 24.51 8.14 -8.62
CA ASP A 249 24.66 9.31 -7.76
C ASP A 249 23.29 9.67 -7.16
N ILE A 250 23.23 9.76 -5.84
CA ILE A 250 22.01 10.06 -5.08
C ILE A 250 22.09 11.52 -4.61
N TYR A 251 21.05 12.28 -4.95
CA TYR A 251 20.88 13.67 -4.54
C TYR A 251 19.55 13.82 -3.81
N VAL A 252 19.60 14.20 -2.55
CA VAL A 252 18.41 14.47 -1.74
C VAL A 252 18.45 15.93 -1.29
N ASN A 253 17.47 16.72 -1.73
CA ASN A 253 17.34 18.12 -1.30
C ASN A 253 16.03 18.28 -0.51
N ILE A 254 16.14 18.73 0.74
CA ILE A 254 15.00 18.92 1.61
C ILE A 254 14.97 20.38 2.05
N GLU A 255 13.94 21.09 1.59
CA GLU A 255 13.66 22.47 1.98
C GLU A 255 13.59 22.56 3.52
N ASP A 256 14.27 23.55 4.09
CA ASP A 256 14.39 23.79 5.53
C ASP A 256 15.13 22.69 6.35
N LEU A 257 15.82 21.75 5.69
CA LEU A 257 16.68 20.76 6.35
C LEU A 257 18.10 20.71 5.79
N GLY A 258 18.26 20.68 4.46
CA GLY A 258 19.56 20.65 3.79
C GLY A 258 19.65 19.71 2.59
N GLU A 259 20.86 19.57 2.07
CA GLU A 259 21.20 18.71 0.93
C GLU A 259 22.07 17.53 1.37
N PHE A 260 21.78 16.34 0.84
CA PHE A 260 22.51 15.10 1.09
C PHE A 260 22.92 14.48 -0.24
N ILE A 261 24.17 14.03 -0.32
CA ILE A 261 24.74 13.44 -1.52
C ILE A 261 25.43 12.14 -1.13
N SER A 262 25.23 11.09 -1.91
CA SER A 262 25.92 9.80 -1.75
C SER A 262 26.08 9.11 -3.09
N THR A 263 27.02 8.18 -3.18
CA THR A 263 27.13 7.24 -4.31
C THR A 263 26.68 5.85 -3.88
N LEU A 264 25.97 5.14 -4.75
CA LEU A 264 25.52 3.76 -4.54
C LEU A 264 26.02 2.87 -5.67
N LYS A 265 26.59 1.72 -5.33
CA LYS A 265 27.02 0.70 -6.29
C LYS A 265 26.16 -0.55 -6.15
N VAL A 266 25.52 -0.97 -7.23
CA VAL A 266 24.62 -2.14 -7.27
C VAL A 266 25.28 -3.26 -8.09
N LYS A 267 25.29 -4.49 -7.54
CA LYS A 267 25.86 -5.70 -8.16
C LYS A 267 24.88 -6.88 -8.17
#